data_AF-A0A1Q5TY03-F1
#
_entry.id   AF-A0A1Q5TY03-F1
#
_cell.length_a   1.000
_cell.length_b   1.000
_cell.length_c   1.000
_cell.angle_alpha   90.00
_cell.angle_beta   90.00
_cell.angle_gamma   90.00
#
_symmetry.space_group_name_H-M   'P 1'
#
loop_
_entity.id
_entity.type
_entity.pdbx_description
1 polymer ?
#
loop_
_entity_poly.entity_id
_entity_poly.type
_entity_poly.pdbx_seq_one_letter_code
_entity_poly.pdbx_strand_id
1 'polypeptide(L)'
;MIFKNGVNLPGAGLRQNSDKALFMNIDDIDLTLLKQEVVDWHEAVNEHCDLLIEHADKKMDLQIGETFQCSTLEEQRAFKVGVLLAKAQFRDLPFRTEQEEDHD
;
A
#
# COMPACT_ATOMS: atom_id res chain seq x y z
N MET A 1 32.47 64.24 2.95
CA MET A 1 31.67 63.87 1.76
C MET A 1 30.32 63.37 2.25
N ILE A 2 29.26 63.62 1.49
CA ILE A 2 27.86 63.80 1.91
C ILE A 2 27.15 62.50 2.36
N PHE A 3 26.34 62.61 3.42
CA PHE A 3 25.27 61.68 3.80
C PHE A 3 24.12 61.74 2.77
N LYS A 4 23.62 60.59 2.29
CA LYS A 4 22.27 60.50 1.71
C LYS A 4 21.54 59.24 2.20
N ASN A 5 20.38 59.52 2.77
CA ASN A 5 19.36 58.60 3.25
C ASN A 5 18.64 57.86 2.12
N GLY A 6 18.19 56.64 2.45
CA GLY A 6 16.88 56.09 2.05
C GLY A 6 16.82 55.37 0.70
N VAL A 7 16.55 54.06 0.73
CA VAL A 7 15.23 53.49 0.38
C VAL A 7 15.07 52.15 1.12
N ASN A 8 14.01 52.07 1.93
CA ASN A 8 13.49 50.85 2.54
C ASN A 8 12.81 50.01 1.43
N LEU A 9 13.17 48.73 1.30
CA LEU A 9 12.58 47.79 0.34
C LEU A 9 11.22 47.30 0.87
N PRO A 10 10.07 47.61 0.24
CA PRO A 10 8.81 46.95 0.55
C PRO A 10 8.56 45.91 -0.54
N GLY A 11 8.85 44.64 -0.29
CA GLY A 11 8.50 43.63 -1.29
C GLY A 11 9.01 42.20 -1.13
N ALA A 12 9.74 41.86 -0.07
CA ALA A 12 10.16 40.48 0.16
C ALA A 12 9.33 39.85 1.27
N GLY A 13 8.06 39.55 0.99
CA GLY A 13 7.17 39.06 2.06
C GLY A 13 5.91 38.33 1.60
N LEU A 14 5.89 37.65 0.45
CA LEU A 14 4.70 36.86 0.03
C LEU A 14 5.00 35.56 -0.73
N ARG A 15 6.24 35.07 -0.75
CA ARG A 15 6.64 33.94 -1.61
C ARG A 15 7.13 32.68 -0.90
N GLN A 16 6.90 32.54 0.40
CA GLN A 16 7.35 31.37 1.17
C GLN A 16 6.21 30.53 1.78
N ASN A 17 4.95 30.97 1.68
CA ASN A 17 3.82 30.25 2.26
C ASN A 17 3.08 29.36 1.25
N SER A 18 3.20 29.63 -0.05
CA SER A 18 2.61 28.80 -1.12
C SER A 18 3.36 27.47 -1.31
N ASP A 19 4.67 27.49 -1.13
CA ASP A 19 5.52 26.34 -1.47
C ASP A 19 5.45 25.24 -0.40
N LYS A 20 5.25 25.60 0.87
CA LYS A 20 5.03 24.62 1.95
C LYS A 20 3.64 23.95 1.88
N ALA A 21 2.62 24.70 1.47
CA ALA A 21 1.27 24.16 1.29
C ALA A 21 1.16 23.24 0.07
N LEU A 22 1.94 23.52 -0.99
CA LEU A 22 2.09 22.62 -2.13
C LEU A 22 2.89 21.36 -1.79
N PHE A 23 3.97 21.48 -1.01
CA PHE A 23 4.77 20.32 -0.59
C PHE A 23 3.99 19.36 0.32
N MET A 24 3.27 19.89 1.32
CA MET A 24 2.39 19.07 2.18
C MET A 24 1.29 18.36 1.39
N ASN A 25 0.67 19.03 0.40
CA ASN A 25 -0.36 18.39 -0.42
C ASN A 25 0.20 17.31 -1.36
N ILE A 26 1.43 17.46 -1.87
CA ILE A 26 2.04 16.45 -2.73
C ILE A 26 2.40 15.21 -1.91
N ASP A 27 2.97 15.40 -0.72
CA ASP A 27 3.33 14.30 0.18
C ASP A 27 2.09 13.53 0.68
N ASP A 28 0.98 14.23 0.97
CA ASP A 28 -0.28 13.61 1.41
C ASP A 28 -1.02 12.87 0.27
N ILE A 29 -0.98 13.39 -0.95
CA ILE A 29 -1.57 12.72 -2.14
C ILE A 29 -0.77 11.45 -2.45
N ASP A 30 0.56 11.52 -2.41
CA ASP A 30 1.45 10.39 -2.69
C ASP A 30 1.29 9.29 -1.62
N LEU A 31 1.13 9.67 -0.35
CA LEU A 31 0.84 8.74 0.74
C LEU A 31 -0.53 8.06 0.58
N THR A 32 -1.55 8.80 0.12
CA THR A 32 -2.89 8.25 -0.11
C THR A 32 -2.90 7.25 -1.26
N LEU A 33 -2.19 7.56 -2.36
CA LEU A 33 -1.99 6.65 -3.49
C LEU A 33 -1.27 5.38 -3.04
N LEU A 34 -0.19 5.50 -2.28
CA LEU A 34 0.55 4.34 -1.76
C LEU A 34 -0.31 3.48 -0.83
N LYS A 35 -1.13 4.09 0.03
CA LYS A 35 -2.08 3.36 0.88
C LYS A 35 -3.09 2.57 0.03
N GLN A 36 -3.64 3.19 -1.02
CA GLN A 36 -4.57 2.53 -1.92
C GLN A 36 -3.91 1.36 -2.66
N GLU A 37 -2.70 1.54 -3.20
CA GLU A 37 -1.96 0.46 -3.88
C GLU A 37 -1.72 -0.74 -2.96
N VAL A 38 -1.44 -0.52 -1.67
CA VAL A 38 -1.27 -1.61 -0.71
C VAL A 38 -2.59 -2.31 -0.39
N VAL A 39 -3.71 -1.57 -0.32
CA VAL A 39 -5.05 -2.16 -0.15
C VAL A 39 -5.40 -3.02 -1.35
N ASP A 40 -5.25 -2.49 -2.56
CA ASP A 40 -5.54 -3.21 -3.80
C ASP A 40 -4.66 -4.47 -3.93
N TRP A 41 -3.38 -4.36 -3.57
CA TRP A 41 -2.46 -5.50 -3.54
C TRP A 41 -2.91 -6.56 -2.52
N HIS A 42 -3.35 -6.13 -1.33
CA HIS A 42 -3.83 -7.03 -0.28
C HIS A 42 -5.09 -7.79 -0.68
N GLU A 43 -6.06 -7.09 -1.29
CA GLU A 43 -7.27 -7.71 -1.85
C GLU A 43 -6.90 -8.71 -2.95
N ALA A 44 -6.05 -8.31 -3.88
CA ALA A 44 -5.59 -9.19 -4.96
C ALA A 44 -4.86 -10.44 -4.41
N VAL A 45 -4.05 -10.32 -3.36
CA VAL A 45 -3.38 -11.47 -2.73
C VAL A 45 -4.40 -12.42 -2.09
N ASN A 46 -5.43 -11.90 -1.43
CA ASN A 46 -6.48 -12.71 -0.84
C ASN A 46 -7.25 -13.52 -1.90
N GLU A 47 -7.60 -12.88 -3.02
CA GLU A 47 -8.24 -13.55 -4.15
C GLU A 47 -7.35 -14.64 -4.76
N HIS A 48 -6.05 -14.36 -4.93
CA HIS A 48 -5.10 -15.36 -5.41
C HIS A 48 -4.97 -16.55 -4.45
N CYS A 49 -4.96 -16.33 -3.13
CA CYS A 49 -4.98 -17.43 -2.16
C CYS A 49 -6.24 -18.31 -2.31
N ASP A 50 -7.40 -17.72 -2.56
CA ASP A 50 -8.64 -18.48 -2.77
C ASP A 50 -8.57 -19.31 -4.05
N LEU A 51 -8.01 -18.77 -5.14
CA LEU A 51 -7.77 -19.49 -6.39
C LEU A 51 -6.80 -20.68 -6.20
N LEU A 52 -5.74 -20.51 -5.41
CA LEU A 52 -4.80 -21.59 -5.09
C LEU A 52 -5.51 -22.72 -4.32
N ILE A 53 -6.42 -22.39 -3.40
CA ILE A 53 -7.20 -23.38 -2.65
C ILE A 53 -8.21 -24.09 -3.56
N GLU A 54 -8.92 -23.35 -4.41
CA GLU A 54 -9.93 -23.88 -5.32
C GLU A 54 -9.31 -24.85 -6.34
N HIS A 55 -8.13 -24.51 -6.86
CA HIS A 55 -7.47 -25.26 -7.93
C HIS A 55 -6.30 -26.12 -7.44
N ALA A 56 -6.25 -26.45 -6.15
CA ALA A 56 -5.20 -27.31 -5.56
C ALA A 56 -5.03 -28.67 -6.27
N ASP A 57 -6.05 -29.16 -6.96
CA ASP A 57 -6.06 -30.39 -7.76
C ASP A 57 -5.44 -30.23 -9.16
N LYS A 58 -5.24 -28.99 -9.61
CA LYS A 58 -4.72 -28.67 -10.95
C LYS A 58 -3.23 -28.39 -10.91
N LYS A 59 -2.60 -28.54 -12.07
CA LYS A 59 -1.23 -28.08 -12.30
C LYS A 59 -1.22 -26.55 -12.35
N MET A 60 -0.36 -25.93 -11.54
CA MET A 60 -0.21 -24.49 -11.44
C MET A 60 1.18 -24.07 -11.95
N ASP A 61 1.24 -22.92 -12.60
CA ASP A 61 2.48 -22.23 -12.88
C ASP A 61 2.60 -21.06 -11.92
N LEU A 62 3.51 -21.17 -10.96
CA LEU A 62 3.73 -20.16 -9.94
C LEU A 62 4.77 -19.12 -10.38
N GLN A 63 5.19 -19.12 -11.64
CA GLN A 63 6.19 -18.21 -12.22
C GLN A 63 7.55 -18.19 -11.50
N ILE A 64 7.81 -19.19 -10.66
CA ILE A 64 9.07 -19.43 -9.93
C ILE A 64 10.01 -20.35 -10.72
N GLY A 65 9.76 -20.52 -12.03
CA GLY A 65 10.56 -21.35 -12.93
C GLY A 65 10.17 -22.83 -12.95
N GLU A 66 9.25 -23.26 -12.09
CA GLU A 66 8.75 -24.63 -12.02
C GLU A 66 7.23 -24.65 -11.90
N THR A 67 6.61 -25.66 -12.53
CA THR A 67 5.19 -25.92 -12.39
C THR A 67 4.93 -26.81 -11.18
N PHE A 68 4.01 -26.39 -10.31
CA PHE A 68 3.62 -27.10 -9.10
C PHE A 68 2.36 -27.93 -9.35
N GLN A 69 2.29 -29.15 -8.83
CA GLN A 69 1.09 -29.98 -8.87
C GLN A 69 1.04 -30.92 -7.68
N CYS A 70 -0.08 -30.93 -6.96
CA CYS A 70 -0.36 -31.96 -5.96
C CYS A 70 -0.92 -33.21 -6.65
N SER A 71 -0.29 -34.37 -6.41
CA SER A 71 -0.65 -35.64 -7.04
C SER A 71 -1.62 -36.46 -6.19
N THR A 72 -1.58 -36.29 -4.86
CA THR A 72 -2.44 -37.01 -3.91
C THR A 72 -3.44 -36.09 -3.21
N LEU A 73 -4.51 -36.67 -2.68
CA LEU A 73 -5.50 -35.91 -1.89
C LEU A 73 -4.88 -35.37 -0.60
N GLU A 74 -3.94 -36.10 0.00
CA GLU A 74 -3.20 -35.69 1.18
C GLU A 74 -2.33 -34.45 0.90
N GLU A 75 -1.61 -34.43 -0.23
CA GLU A 75 -0.85 -33.28 -0.70
C GLU A 75 -1.75 -32.08 -0.96
N GLN A 76 -2.90 -32.28 -1.61
CA GLN A 76 -3.87 -31.21 -1.85
C GLN A 76 -4.38 -30.61 -0.52
N ARG A 77 -4.67 -31.46 0.48
CA ARG A 77 -5.10 -30.99 1.81
C ARG A 77 -4.00 -30.22 2.51
N ALA A 78 -2.77 -30.74 2.51
CA ALA A 78 -1.63 -30.08 3.12
C ALA A 78 -1.35 -28.72 2.46
N PHE A 79 -1.44 -28.66 1.12
CA PHE A 79 -1.31 -27.43 0.35
C PHE A 79 -2.39 -26.41 0.72
N LYS A 80 -3.67 -26.81 0.72
CA LYS A 80 -4.79 -25.93 1.13
C LYS A 80 -4.60 -25.37 2.54
N VAL A 81 -4.17 -26.21 3.48
CA VAL A 81 -3.88 -25.77 4.86
C VAL A 81 -2.72 -24.77 4.89
N GLY A 82 -1.66 -25.00 4.12
CA GLY A 82 -0.54 -24.06 3.99
C GLY A 82 -0.97 -22.71 3.43
N VAL A 83 -1.79 -22.70 2.38
CA VAL A 83 -2.33 -21.46 1.78
C VAL A 83 -3.24 -20.73 2.77
N LEU A 84 -4.11 -21.43 3.50
CA LEU A 84 -4.94 -20.83 4.54
C LEU A 84 -4.09 -20.21 5.67
N LEU A 85 -3.01 -20.86 6.08
CA LEU A 85 -2.10 -20.34 7.09
C LEU A 85 -1.38 -19.08 6.59
N ALA A 86 -0.91 -19.09 5.34
CA ALA A 86 -0.31 -17.91 4.72
C ALA A 86 -1.32 -16.75 4.65
N LYS A 87 -2.54 -17.00 4.16
CA LYS A 87 -3.63 -16.01 4.13
C LYS A 87 -3.92 -15.43 5.52
N ALA A 88 -3.90 -16.26 6.55
CA ALA A 88 -4.12 -15.81 7.92
C ALA A 88 -3.03 -14.87 8.44
N GLN A 89 -1.77 -15.01 7.99
CA GLN A 89 -0.70 -14.07 8.35
C GLN A 89 -0.90 -12.68 7.74
N PHE A 90 -1.61 -12.59 6.62
CA PHE A 90 -1.95 -11.34 5.96
C PHE A 90 -3.37 -10.87 6.29
N ARG A 91 -4.04 -11.43 7.30
CA ARG A 91 -5.47 -11.15 7.52
C ARG A 91 -5.78 -9.67 7.78
N ASP A 92 -4.86 -8.97 8.45
CA ASP A 92 -5.07 -7.58 8.80
C ASP A 92 -4.25 -6.68 7.85
N LEU A 93 -4.89 -5.63 7.32
CA LEU A 93 -4.19 -4.57 6.61
C LEU A 93 -3.17 -3.92 7.57
N PRO A 94 -1.93 -3.64 7.11
CA PRO A 94 -0.91 -3.04 7.97
C PRO A 94 -1.21 -1.57 8.35
N PHE A 95 -2.34 -1.03 7.93
CA PHE A 95 -2.79 0.31 8.25
C PHE A 95 -4.19 0.22 8.86
N ARG A 96 -4.39 0.88 10.01
CA ARG A 96 -5.74 1.21 10.46
C ARG A 96 -6.29 2.20 9.43
N THR A 97 -7.35 1.83 8.72
CA THR A 97 -8.20 2.83 8.10
C THR A 97 -8.65 3.76 9.23
N GLU A 98 -8.41 5.07 9.10
CA GLU A 98 -8.81 6.10 10.08
C GLU A 98 -10.35 6.28 10.13
N GLN A 99 -11.12 5.20 9.95
CA GLN A 99 -12.58 5.16 10.01
C GLN A 99 -13.11 4.48 11.28
N GLU A 100 -12.26 4.22 12.27
CA GLU A 100 -12.69 3.92 13.64
C GLU A 100 -12.36 5.10 14.58
N GLU A 101 -12.72 6.32 14.18
CA GLU A 101 -13.08 7.36 15.16
C GLU A 101 -14.60 7.35 15.30
N ASP A 102 -15.12 6.27 15.90
CA ASP A 102 -16.50 6.25 16.38
C ASP A 102 -16.54 7.04 17.69
N HIS A 103 -17.37 8.07 17.65
CA HIS A 103 -17.89 8.87 18.76
C HIS A 103 -18.08 8.09 20.08
N ASP A 104 -17.51 8.63 21.16
CA ASP A 104 -18.16 8.70 22.48
C ASP A 104 -17.70 9.96 23.24
#